data_AF-A0A1S9AGA5-F1
#
_entry.id   AF-A0A1S9AGA5-F1
#
_cell.length_a   1.000
_cell.length_b   1.000
_cell.length_c   1.000
_cell.angle_alpha   90.00
_cell.angle_beta   90.00
_cell.angle_gamma   90.00
#
_symmetry.space_group_name_H-M   'P 1'
#
loop_
_entity.id
_entity.type
_entity.pdbx_description
1 polymer ?
#
loop_
_entity_poly.entity_id
_entity_poly.type
_entity_poly.pdbx_seq_one_letter_code
_entity_poly.pdbx_strand_id
1 'polypeptide(L)'
;MALFKERQLAHIPAMVWDEEYVAPERLRIFELAGTCLAVLDGRFVERVVALHLVRELVEAYGVEVERRWPEDFAELKQVLHDLDDSSTKFHYLPYATDMDKLRLDAACHDAEVEATLLDIGAVRFPPLRAFLHAAVALLLLLLGVGLCARRWPDMQLVLATAAGALGMLLIVPVLPLVRCKVRYLKDSERMRHFFELRHHRTRAQQRAAADLGS
;
A
#
# COMPACT_ATOMS: atom_id res chain seq x y z
N MET A 1 -29.23 29.52 -8.00
CA MET A 1 -30.29 30.50 -7.68
C MET A 1 -31.74 30.04 -7.99
N ALA A 2 -31.96 28.89 -8.66
CA ALA A 2 -33.30 28.43 -9.08
C ALA A 2 -34.16 27.84 -7.95
N LEU A 3 -33.58 26.98 -7.09
CA LEU A 3 -34.29 26.29 -5.99
C LEU A 3 -35.02 27.24 -5.02
N PHE A 4 -34.37 28.36 -4.66
CA PHE A 4 -34.92 29.32 -3.70
C PHE A 4 -36.11 30.12 -4.24
N LYS A 5 -36.13 30.37 -5.56
CA LYS A 5 -37.27 31.01 -6.24
C LYS A 5 -38.47 30.07 -6.32
N GLU A 6 -38.24 28.78 -6.55
CA GLU A 6 -39.30 27.76 -6.55
C GLU A 6 -40.01 27.61 -5.20
N ARG A 7 -39.27 27.74 -4.09
CA ARG A 7 -39.79 27.51 -2.72
C ARG A 7 -40.41 28.74 -2.05
N GLN A 8 -40.48 29.90 -2.73
CA GLN A 8 -41.08 31.15 -2.20
C GLN A 8 -40.60 31.52 -0.78
N LEU A 9 -39.31 31.33 -0.46
CA LEU A 9 -38.78 31.66 0.85
C LEU A 9 -38.66 33.19 0.99
N ALA A 10 -39.41 33.76 1.93
CA ALA A 10 -39.55 35.21 2.12
C ALA A 10 -38.27 35.94 2.56
N HIS A 11 -37.28 35.20 3.09
CA HIS A 11 -36.03 35.77 3.55
C HIS A 11 -34.90 34.72 3.44
N ILE A 12 -33.76 35.11 2.86
CA ILE A 12 -32.54 34.32 2.82
C ILE A 12 -31.60 34.93 3.89
N PRO A 13 -31.45 34.31 5.06
CA PRO A 13 -30.79 34.94 6.21
C PRO A 13 -29.25 34.88 6.20
N ALA A 14 -28.63 34.49 5.08
CA ALA A 14 -27.18 34.36 4.98
C ALA A 14 -26.66 35.16 3.78
N MET A 15 -25.54 35.86 3.99
CA MET A 15 -24.73 36.43 2.91
C MET A 15 -24.29 35.28 2.00
N VAL A 16 -24.86 35.24 0.79
CA VAL A 16 -24.46 34.30 -0.25
C VAL A 16 -23.37 34.99 -1.05
N TRP A 17 -22.15 34.48 -0.96
CA TRP A 17 -21.09 34.86 -1.89
C TRP A 17 -21.25 34.06 -3.19
N ASP A 18 -21.03 34.71 -4.32
CA ASP A 18 -20.86 34.04 -5.60
C ASP A 18 -19.46 33.38 -5.61
N GLU A 19 -19.31 32.32 -4.83
CA GLU A 19 -18.23 31.37 -5.11
C GLU A 19 -18.62 30.60 -6.37
N GLU A 20 -17.67 30.45 -7.29
CA GLU A 20 -17.81 29.54 -8.42
C GLU A 20 -17.92 28.12 -7.87
N TYR A 21 -19.15 27.69 -7.61
CA TYR A 21 -19.43 26.31 -7.25
C TYR A 21 -18.93 25.41 -8.37
N VAL A 22 -18.30 24.31 -7.98
CA VAL A 22 -17.72 23.34 -8.91
C VAL A 22 -18.81 22.78 -9.80
N ALA A 23 -18.58 22.72 -11.11
CA ALA A 23 -19.54 22.18 -12.08
C ALA A 23 -20.12 20.83 -11.59
N PRO A 24 -21.45 20.64 -11.68
CA PRO A 24 -22.13 19.50 -11.05
C PRO A 24 -21.63 18.15 -11.56
N GLU A 25 -21.21 18.07 -12.82
CA GLU A 25 -20.67 16.87 -13.47
C GLU A 25 -19.39 16.35 -12.80
N ARG A 26 -18.65 17.22 -12.09
CA ARG A 26 -17.39 16.88 -11.41
C ARG A 26 -17.62 16.27 -10.02
N LEU A 27 -18.82 16.42 -9.46
CA LEU A 27 -19.16 15.92 -8.13
C LEU A 27 -20.16 14.77 -8.24
N ARG A 28 -19.84 13.64 -7.62
CA ARG A 28 -20.74 12.47 -7.53
C ARG A 28 -20.93 12.07 -6.10
N ILE A 29 -22.15 11.70 -5.71
CA ILE A 29 -22.44 11.21 -4.36
C ILE A 29 -22.87 9.75 -4.42
N PHE A 30 -22.29 8.95 -3.54
CA PHE A 30 -22.58 7.54 -3.40
C PHE A 30 -23.26 7.28 -2.05
N GLU A 31 -24.51 6.83 -2.09
CA GLU A 31 -25.26 6.35 -0.95
C GLU A 31 -25.12 4.83 -0.85
N LEU A 32 -24.18 4.38 -0.02
CA LEU A 32 -23.86 2.97 0.20
C LEU A 32 -24.47 2.50 1.52
N ALA A 33 -24.58 1.18 1.69
CA ALA A 33 -25.08 0.59 2.92
C ALA A 33 -24.20 1.00 4.12
N GLY A 34 -24.71 1.92 4.95
CA GLY A 34 -24.04 2.40 6.17
C GLY A 34 -23.08 3.58 6.00
N THR A 35 -22.87 4.11 4.79
CA THR A 35 -22.05 5.32 4.61
C THR A 35 -22.41 6.09 3.34
N CYS A 36 -22.30 7.42 3.39
CA CYS A 36 -22.40 8.29 2.23
C CYS A 36 -21.00 8.83 1.90
N LEU A 37 -20.61 8.76 0.63
CA LEU A 37 -19.33 9.25 0.13
C LEU A 37 -19.57 10.28 -0.98
N ALA A 38 -18.80 11.34 -1.01
CA ALA A 38 -18.72 12.27 -2.12
C ALA A 38 -17.40 12.06 -2.85
N VAL A 39 -17.44 12.06 -4.18
CA VAL A 39 -16.26 11.95 -5.04
C VAL A 39 -16.18 13.18 -5.93
N LEU A 40 -15.07 13.89 -5.86
CA LEU A 40 -14.75 15.03 -6.71
C LEU A 40 -13.71 14.62 -7.77
N ASP A 41 -13.98 14.97 -9.03
CA ASP A 41 -13.14 14.69 -10.21
C ASP A 41 -12.77 13.21 -10.39
N GLY A 42 -13.57 12.30 -9.85
CA GLY A 42 -13.24 10.87 -9.83
C GLY A 42 -11.97 10.53 -9.05
N ARG A 43 -11.48 11.44 -8.19
CA ARG A 43 -10.19 11.34 -7.52
C ARG A 43 -10.27 11.55 -6.02
N PHE A 44 -10.89 12.63 -5.56
CA PHE A 44 -10.93 12.96 -4.14
C PHE A 44 -12.20 12.44 -3.51
N VAL A 45 -12.08 11.63 -2.47
CA VAL A 45 -13.21 11.00 -1.78
C VAL A 45 -13.33 11.54 -0.37
N GLU A 46 -14.52 12.00 0.00
CA GLU A 46 -14.83 12.48 1.34
C GLU A 46 -16.09 11.79 1.89
N ARG A 47 -16.18 11.67 3.21
CA ARG A 47 -17.38 11.15 3.87
C ARG A 47 -18.41 12.26 4.06
N VAL A 48 -19.62 12.06 3.52
CA VAL A 48 -20.72 13.00 3.68
C VAL A 48 -21.49 12.66 4.95
N VAL A 49 -21.50 13.59 5.91
CA VAL A 49 -22.31 13.47 7.11
C VAL A 49 -23.71 14.01 6.81
N ALA A 50 -24.74 13.22 7.08
CA ALA A 50 -26.15 13.63 6.98
C ALA A 50 -26.63 14.09 5.58
N LEU A 51 -26.35 13.30 4.53
CA LEU A 51 -26.84 13.54 3.16
C LEU A 51 -28.36 13.84 3.08
N HIS A 52 -29.16 13.23 3.96
CA HIS A 52 -30.60 13.45 4.02
C HIS A 52 -31.02 14.91 4.26
N LEU A 53 -30.16 15.75 4.86
CA LEU A 53 -30.43 17.17 5.08
C LEU A 53 -30.23 18.03 3.84
N VAL A 54 -29.33 17.60 2.93
CA VAL A 54 -28.90 18.38 1.77
C VAL A 54 -29.28 17.72 0.44
N ARG A 55 -29.94 16.56 0.47
CA ARG A 55 -30.32 15.78 -0.71
C ARG A 55 -31.03 16.62 -1.77
N GLU A 56 -32.10 17.32 -1.38
CA GLU A 56 -32.88 18.14 -2.33
C GLU A 56 -32.05 19.25 -2.97
N LEU A 57 -31.10 19.82 -2.22
CA LEU A 57 -30.21 20.86 -2.71
C LEU A 57 -29.20 20.31 -3.72
N VAL A 58 -28.61 19.16 -3.42
CA VAL A 58 -27.63 18.47 -4.28
C VAL A 58 -28.27 17.99 -5.58
N GLU A 59 -29.45 17.38 -5.49
CA GLU A 59 -30.19 16.92 -6.67
C GLU A 59 -30.61 18.11 -7.55
N ALA A 60 -31.06 19.22 -6.96
CA ALA A 60 -31.36 20.44 -7.71
C ALA A 60 -30.12 21.17 -8.26
N TYR A 61 -28.95 20.91 -7.67
CA TYR A 61 -27.67 21.36 -8.23
C TYR A 61 -27.28 20.55 -9.48
N GLY A 62 -27.92 19.40 -9.73
CA GLY A 62 -27.65 18.52 -10.87
C GLY A 62 -26.63 17.42 -10.58
N VAL A 63 -26.36 17.14 -9.30
CA VAL A 63 -25.44 16.07 -8.89
C VAL A 63 -26.19 14.76 -8.76
N GLU A 64 -25.65 13.71 -9.39
CA GLU A 64 -26.22 12.37 -9.36
C GLU A 64 -25.90 11.66 -8.04
N VAL A 65 -26.94 11.07 -7.42
CA VAL A 65 -26.80 10.22 -6.23
C VAL A 65 -26.88 8.76 -6.66
N GLU A 66 -25.71 8.11 -6.71
CA GLU A 66 -25.56 6.72 -7.10
C GLU A 66 -25.61 5.80 -5.86
N ARG A 67 -26.05 4.54 -6.04
CA ARG A 67 -26.12 3.53 -4.96
C ARG A 67 -25.08 2.42 -5.09
N ARG A 68 -24.33 2.41 -6.19
CA ARG A 68 -23.32 1.39 -6.49
C ARG A 68 -21.97 2.07 -6.59
N TRP A 69 -20.96 1.47 -5.96
CA TRP A 69 -19.58 1.91 -6.12
C TRP A 69 -19.05 1.46 -7.50
N PRO A 70 -18.48 2.36 -8.31
CA PRO A 70 -17.92 2.02 -9.62
C PRO A 70 -16.75 1.03 -9.51
N GLU A 71 -16.59 0.17 -10.53
CA GLU A 71 -15.48 -0.80 -10.59
C GLU A 71 -14.17 -0.15 -11.05
N ASP A 72 -14.25 0.96 -11.80
CA ASP A 72 -13.09 1.72 -12.23
C ASP A 72 -12.38 2.38 -11.04
N PHE A 73 -13.08 2.54 -9.91
CA PHE A 73 -12.60 3.23 -8.73
C PHE A 73 -11.74 2.30 -7.85
N ALA A 74 -10.91 2.90 -6.98
CA ALA A 74 -10.18 2.14 -5.96
C ALA A 74 -11.17 1.32 -5.11
N GLU A 75 -10.72 0.16 -4.62
CA GLU A 75 -11.58 -0.74 -3.85
C GLU A 75 -12.19 0.00 -2.64
N LEU A 76 -13.51 -0.09 -2.48
CA LEU A 76 -14.24 0.59 -1.41
C LEU A 76 -13.65 0.30 -0.02
N LYS A 77 -13.19 -0.93 0.22
CA LYS A 77 -12.58 -1.31 1.50
C LYS A 77 -11.30 -0.52 1.79
N GLN A 78 -10.47 -0.27 0.78
CA GLN A 78 -9.24 0.49 0.91
C GLN A 78 -9.54 1.97 1.16
N VAL A 79 -10.53 2.51 0.44
CA VAL A 79 -11.01 3.89 0.61
C VAL A 79 -11.54 4.11 2.03
N LEU A 80 -12.42 3.22 2.51
CA LEU A 80 -12.96 3.32 3.87
C LEU A 80 -11.86 3.17 4.93
N HIS A 81 -10.87 2.30 4.70
CA HIS A 81 -9.75 2.14 5.62
C HIS A 81 -8.90 3.41 5.73
N ASP A 82 -8.55 4.06 4.62
CA ASP A 82 -7.81 5.34 4.64
C ASP A 82 -8.66 6.48 5.22
N LEU A 83 -9.96 6.50 4.95
CA LEU A 83 -10.90 7.45 5.55
C LEU A 83 -11.09 7.24 7.05
N ASP A 84 -10.92 6.02 7.56
CA ASP A 84 -11.09 5.69 8.97
C ASP A 84 -9.78 5.88 9.76
N ASP A 85 -8.63 5.74 9.10
CA ASP A 85 -7.31 5.98 9.68
C ASP A 85 -7.24 7.38 10.31
N SER A 86 -7.09 7.43 11.62
CA SER A 86 -7.03 8.67 12.40
C SER A 86 -5.63 9.25 12.47
N SER A 87 -4.61 8.50 12.04
CA SER A 87 -3.21 8.93 12.14
C SER A 87 -2.86 10.10 11.23
N THR A 88 -3.58 10.25 10.11
CA THR A 88 -3.38 11.30 9.09
C THR A 88 -4.39 12.44 9.20
N LYS A 89 -5.35 12.36 10.13
CA LYS A 89 -6.41 13.36 10.27
C LYS A 89 -5.91 14.55 11.09
N PHE A 90 -5.70 15.68 10.41
CA PHE A 90 -5.68 16.96 11.09
C PHE A 90 -7.11 17.27 11.56
N HIS A 91 -7.34 17.30 12.87
CA HIS A 91 -8.68 17.45 13.50
C HIS A 91 -9.49 18.69 13.05
N TYR A 92 -8.88 19.62 12.33
CA TYR A 92 -9.47 20.89 11.91
C TYR A 92 -9.82 20.97 10.41
N LEU A 93 -9.51 19.95 9.60
CA LEU A 93 -9.83 19.93 8.18
C LEU A 93 -10.62 18.66 7.81
N PRO A 94 -11.66 18.78 6.95
CA PRO A 94 -12.23 17.61 6.31
C PRO A 94 -11.13 16.86 5.56
N TYR A 95 -10.94 15.59 5.91
CA TYR A 95 -9.93 14.74 5.29
C TYR A 95 -10.52 14.09 4.04
N ALA A 96 -9.97 14.43 2.88
CA ALA A 96 -10.30 13.80 1.61
C ALA A 96 -9.20 12.79 1.23
N THR A 97 -9.61 11.57 0.89
CA THR A 97 -8.73 10.51 0.42
C THR A 97 -8.51 10.65 -1.08
N ASP A 98 -7.25 10.68 -1.51
CA ASP A 98 -6.87 10.68 -2.93
C ASP A 98 -6.84 9.26 -3.48
N MET A 99 -7.69 8.96 -4.46
CA MET A 99 -7.77 7.65 -5.09
C MET A 99 -6.53 7.28 -5.90
N ASP A 100 -5.84 8.27 -6.49
CA ASP A 100 -4.62 8.00 -7.24
C ASP A 100 -3.48 7.59 -6.30
N LYS A 101 -3.44 8.17 -5.09
CA LYS A 101 -2.56 7.70 -4.01
C LYS A 101 -2.87 6.24 -3.66
N LEU A 102 -4.15 5.88 -3.47
CA LEU A 102 -4.53 4.51 -3.15
C LEU A 102 -4.15 3.51 -4.25
N ARG A 103 -4.39 3.86 -5.52
CA ARG A 103 -3.99 3.05 -6.67
C ARG A 103 -2.48 2.87 -6.74
N LEU A 104 -1.73 3.96 -6.52
CA LEU A 104 -0.26 3.91 -6.48
C LEU A 104 0.22 3.00 -5.37
N ASP A 105 -0.34 3.15 -4.17
CA ASP A 105 0.02 2.36 -3.00
C ASP A 105 -0.31 0.88 -3.22
N ALA A 106 -1.49 0.54 -3.76
CA ALA A 106 -1.84 -0.83 -4.14
C ALA A 106 -0.86 -1.41 -5.16
N ALA A 107 -0.53 -0.64 -6.21
CA ALA A 107 0.42 -1.07 -7.22
C ALA A 107 1.86 -1.22 -6.68
N CYS A 108 2.22 -0.54 -5.60
CA CYS A 108 3.52 -0.70 -4.93
C CYS A 108 3.53 -1.97 -4.07
N HIS A 109 2.42 -2.30 -3.40
CA HIS A 109 2.28 -3.54 -2.62
C HIS A 109 2.29 -4.80 -3.48
N ASP A 110 1.76 -4.72 -4.70
CA ASP A 110 1.72 -5.82 -5.67
C ASP A 110 2.95 -5.93 -6.56
N ALA A 111 3.90 -4.99 -6.46
CA ALA A 111 5.16 -5.07 -7.18
C ALA A 111 5.99 -6.27 -6.68
N GLU A 112 6.63 -6.96 -7.63
CA GLU A 112 7.56 -8.05 -7.32
C GLU A 112 8.96 -7.49 -7.06
N VAL A 113 9.55 -7.92 -5.95
CA VAL A 113 10.89 -7.51 -5.54
C VAL A 113 11.71 -8.76 -5.21
N GLU A 114 13.01 -8.68 -5.49
CA GLU A 114 13.96 -9.71 -5.11
C GLU A 114 14.20 -9.64 -3.60
N ALA A 115 13.91 -10.74 -2.92
CA ALA A 115 13.96 -10.82 -1.46
C ALA A 115 14.73 -12.08 -1.04
N THR A 116 15.35 -12.01 0.13
CA THR A 116 15.93 -13.22 0.74
C THR A 116 14.81 -14.04 1.37
N LEU A 117 15.03 -15.33 1.57
CA LEU A 117 14.03 -16.16 2.26
C LEU A 117 13.78 -15.65 3.68
N LEU A 118 14.81 -15.08 4.33
CA LEU A 118 14.72 -14.48 5.67
C LEU A 118 13.76 -13.29 5.75
N ASP A 119 13.54 -12.59 4.65
CA ASP A 119 12.72 -11.37 4.61
C ASP A 119 11.23 -11.69 4.47
N ILE A 120 10.88 -12.91 4.06
CA ILE A 120 9.50 -13.33 3.85
C ILE A 120 8.84 -13.61 5.21
N GLY A 121 7.74 -12.93 5.50
CA GLY A 121 7.04 -13.05 6.79
C GLY A 121 6.41 -14.42 7.03
N ALA A 122 6.06 -15.14 5.95
CA ALA A 122 5.46 -16.48 6.03
C ALA A 122 6.49 -17.57 6.41
N VAL A 123 7.79 -17.33 6.22
CA VAL A 123 8.83 -18.33 6.46
C VAL A 123 9.34 -18.20 7.89
N ARG A 124 9.04 -19.21 8.72
CA ARG A 124 9.56 -19.31 10.08
C ARG A 124 10.91 -20.01 10.05
N PHE A 125 11.98 -19.24 10.23
CA PHE A 125 13.31 -19.79 10.40
C PHE A 125 13.51 -20.34 11.82
N PRO A 126 14.36 -21.36 11.98
CA PRO A 126 14.76 -21.82 13.30
C PRO A 126 15.44 -20.69 14.08
N PRO A 127 15.43 -20.73 15.42
CA PRO A 127 15.97 -19.66 16.25
C PRO A 127 17.45 -19.41 15.94
N LEU A 128 17.93 -18.19 16.22
CA LEU A 128 19.35 -17.81 16.07
C LEU A 128 20.34 -18.82 16.67
N ARG A 129 19.94 -19.50 17.76
CA ARG A 129 20.74 -20.57 18.38
C ARG A 129 20.99 -21.75 17.44
N ALA A 130 20.01 -22.14 16.62
CA ALA A 130 20.17 -23.21 15.65
C ALA A 130 21.19 -22.83 14.56
N PHE A 131 21.17 -21.58 14.10
CA PHE A 131 22.20 -21.06 13.19
C PHE A 131 23.58 -21.06 13.85
N LEU A 132 23.68 -20.69 15.13
CA LEU A 132 24.93 -20.75 15.88
C LEU A 132 25.45 -22.19 16.01
N HIS A 133 24.57 -23.15 16.35
CA HIS A 133 24.93 -24.57 16.41
C HIS A 133 25.39 -25.10 15.05
N ALA A 134 24.70 -24.73 13.96
CA ALA A 134 25.09 -25.10 12.61
C ALA A 134 26.44 -24.48 12.19
N ALA A 135 26.71 -23.23 12.57
CA ALA A 135 28.00 -22.58 12.32
C ALA A 135 29.15 -23.25 13.09
N VAL A 136 28.92 -23.60 14.36
CA VAL A 136 29.89 -24.36 15.17
C VAL A 136 30.13 -25.75 14.58
N ALA A 137 29.06 -26.45 14.16
CA ALA A 137 29.19 -27.75 13.50
C ALA A 137 29.99 -27.66 12.19
N LEU A 138 29.77 -26.60 11.39
CA LEU A 138 30.54 -26.35 10.18
C LEU A 138 32.03 -26.13 10.48
N LEU A 139 32.35 -25.34 11.51
CA LEU A 139 33.73 -25.12 11.95
C LEU A 139 34.41 -26.43 12.39
N LEU A 140 33.69 -27.29 13.13
CA LEU A 140 34.19 -28.60 13.54
C LEU A 140 34.42 -29.53 12.34
N LEU A 141 33.53 -29.51 11.34
CA LEU A 141 33.72 -30.28 10.11
C LEU A 141 34.96 -29.79 9.34
N LEU A 142 35.15 -28.48 9.19
CA LEU A 142 36.34 -27.90 8.53
C LEU A 142 37.64 -28.23 9.29
N LEU A 143 37.61 -28.18 10.62
CA LEU A 143 38.74 -28.62 11.44
C LEU A 143 39.03 -30.11 11.24
N GLY A 144 38.00 -30.95 11.19
CA GLY A 144 38.10 -32.37 10.89
C GLY A 144 38.74 -32.66 9.53
N VAL A 145 38.36 -31.92 8.49
CA VAL A 145 38.99 -32.00 7.16
C VAL A 145 40.49 -31.72 7.26
N GLY A 146 40.90 -30.68 7.99
CA GLY A 146 42.31 -30.32 8.17
C GLY A 146 43.13 -31.39 8.92
N LEU A 147 42.53 -32.02 9.93
CA LEU A 147 43.18 -33.07 10.72
C LEU A 147 43.26 -34.42 9.98
N CYS A 148 42.24 -34.76 9.19
CA CYS A 148 42.18 -36.01 8.43
C CYS A 148 42.98 -35.98 7.13
N ALA A 149 43.35 -34.79 6.62
CA ALA A 149 43.99 -34.59 5.32
C ALA A 149 45.27 -35.40 5.09
N ARG A 150 46.00 -35.73 6.17
CA ARG A 150 47.30 -36.42 6.07
C ARG A 150 47.23 -37.92 6.35
N ARG A 151 46.19 -38.38 7.07
CA ARG A 151 46.13 -39.76 7.56
C ARG A 151 45.14 -40.60 6.76
N TRP A 152 43.94 -40.08 6.45
CA TRP A 152 42.83 -40.84 5.87
C TRP A 152 42.10 -40.04 4.78
N PRO A 153 42.46 -40.22 3.50
CA PRO A 153 41.91 -39.41 2.39
C PRO A 153 40.42 -39.65 2.13
N ASP A 154 39.92 -40.88 2.31
CA ASP A 154 38.49 -41.18 2.08
C ASP A 154 37.59 -40.48 3.11
N MET A 155 38.01 -40.40 4.38
CA MET A 155 37.27 -39.66 5.41
C MET A 155 37.31 -38.16 5.19
N GLN A 156 38.41 -37.64 4.62
CA GLN A 156 38.51 -36.24 4.25
C GLN A 156 37.44 -35.86 3.21
N LEU A 157 37.21 -36.72 2.21
CA LEU A 157 36.20 -36.48 1.18
C LEU A 157 34.79 -36.42 1.78
N VAL A 158 34.45 -37.36 2.67
CA VAL A 158 33.13 -37.40 3.33
C VAL A 158 32.91 -36.17 4.23
N LEU A 159 33.94 -35.74 4.97
CA LEU A 159 33.84 -34.54 5.81
C LEU A 159 33.71 -33.27 4.96
N ALA A 160 34.41 -33.20 3.83
CA ALA A 160 34.35 -32.06 2.92
C ALA A 160 32.98 -31.94 2.23
N THR A 161 32.37 -33.05 1.81
CA THR A 161 31.01 -33.03 1.22
C THR A 161 29.96 -32.65 2.26
N ALA A 162 30.07 -33.16 3.49
CA ALA A 162 29.20 -32.77 4.60
C ALA A 162 29.34 -31.28 4.95
N ALA A 163 30.58 -30.76 4.99
CA ALA A 163 30.82 -29.33 5.20
C ALA A 163 30.23 -28.47 4.08
N GLY A 164 30.39 -28.89 2.82
CA GLY A 164 29.81 -28.21 1.66
C GLY A 164 28.28 -28.18 1.69
N ALA A 165 27.65 -29.31 2.01
CA ALA A 165 26.19 -29.40 2.13
C ALA A 165 25.63 -28.53 3.26
N LEU A 166 26.27 -28.56 4.44
CA LEU A 166 25.89 -27.73 5.58
C LEU A 166 26.12 -26.23 5.28
N GLY A 167 27.21 -25.90 4.59
CA GLY A 167 27.51 -24.54 4.14
C GLY A 167 26.45 -24.00 3.18
N MET A 168 26.04 -24.79 2.17
CA MET A 168 24.94 -24.41 1.28
C MET A 168 23.65 -24.15 2.04
N LEU A 169 23.28 -25.03 2.98
CA LEU A 169 22.06 -24.87 3.78
C LEU A 169 22.04 -23.55 4.57
N LEU A 170 23.20 -23.09 5.05
CA LEU A 170 23.35 -21.82 5.77
C LEU A 170 23.30 -20.59 4.86
N ILE A 171 23.81 -20.69 3.62
CA ILE A 171 23.94 -19.56 2.69
C ILE A 171 22.65 -19.32 1.89
N VAL A 172 21.98 -20.38 1.44
CA VAL A 172 20.74 -20.30 0.63
C VAL A 172 19.69 -19.33 1.18
N PRO A 173 19.36 -19.30 2.49
CA PRO A 173 18.35 -18.38 3.01
C PRO A 173 18.74 -16.90 2.98
N VAL A 174 20.04 -16.59 2.85
CA VAL A 174 20.59 -15.23 2.82
C VAL A 174 20.69 -14.68 1.39
N LEU A 175 20.68 -15.54 0.38
CA LEU A 175 20.77 -15.10 -1.01
C LEU A 175 19.42 -14.56 -1.52
N PRO A 176 19.40 -13.47 -2.32
CA PRO A 176 18.18 -12.90 -2.90
C PRO A 176 17.72 -13.72 -4.11
N LEU A 177 17.34 -14.98 -3.88
CA LEU A 177 16.97 -15.93 -4.93
C LEU A 177 15.47 -15.93 -5.26
N VAL A 178 14.65 -15.29 -4.43
CA VAL A 178 13.18 -15.38 -4.52
C VAL A 178 12.60 -14.05 -4.93
N ARG A 179 11.67 -14.10 -5.90
CA ARG A 179 10.80 -12.97 -6.23
C ARG A 179 9.49 -13.14 -5.48
N CYS A 180 9.14 -12.13 -4.69
CA CYS A 180 7.86 -12.11 -4.00
C CYS A 180 7.24 -10.72 -4.05
N LYS A 181 5.91 -10.66 -3.91
CA LYS A 181 5.21 -9.39 -3.78
C LYS A 181 5.56 -8.72 -2.46
N VAL A 182 5.72 -7.39 -2.48
CA VAL A 182 6.08 -6.57 -1.30
C VAL A 182 5.18 -6.86 -0.10
N ARG A 183 3.88 -7.09 -0.32
CA ARG A 183 2.90 -7.41 0.74
C ARG A 183 3.22 -8.65 1.60
N TYR A 184 4.08 -9.56 1.13
CA TYR A 184 4.45 -10.79 1.85
C TYR A 184 5.75 -10.68 2.65
N LEU A 185 6.42 -9.54 2.55
CA LEU A 185 7.65 -9.26 3.31
C LEU A 185 7.32 -8.94 4.77
N LYS A 186 8.32 -9.14 5.64
CA LYS A 186 8.31 -8.65 7.02
C LYS A 186 8.20 -7.12 7.03
N ASP A 187 7.61 -6.58 8.09
CA ASP A 187 7.24 -5.16 8.16
C ASP A 187 8.41 -4.20 7.88
N SER A 188 9.63 -4.49 8.34
CA SER A 188 10.80 -3.64 8.10
C SER A 188 11.18 -3.56 6.62
N GLU A 189 11.35 -4.71 5.96
CA GLU A 189 11.73 -4.78 4.54
C GLU A 189 10.58 -4.38 3.63
N ARG A 190 9.34 -4.72 4.01
CA ARG A 190 8.12 -4.28 3.32
C ARG A 190 8.09 -2.76 3.21
N MET A 191 8.29 -2.07 4.34
CA MET A 191 8.21 -0.62 4.40
C MET A 191 9.32 0.03 3.56
N ARG A 192 10.54 -0.52 3.65
CA ARG A 192 11.69 -0.04 2.86
C ARG A 192 11.42 -0.13 1.36
N HIS A 193 11.09 -1.31 0.86
CA HIS A 193 10.83 -1.50 -0.58
C HIS A 193 9.60 -0.72 -1.05
N PHE A 194 8.56 -0.64 -0.23
CA PHE A 194 7.38 0.17 -0.53
C PHE A 194 7.75 1.64 -0.74
N PHE A 195 8.52 2.24 0.18
CA PHE A 195 8.92 3.63 0.07
C PHE A 195 9.88 3.88 -1.10
N GLU A 196 10.83 2.98 -1.34
CA GLU A 196 11.72 3.05 -2.50
C GLU A 196 10.91 3.05 -3.81
N LEU A 197 10.01 2.10 -3.99
CA LEU A 197 9.15 2.00 -5.18
C LEU A 197 8.24 3.21 -5.37
N ARG A 198 7.61 3.66 -4.28
CA ARG A 198 6.76 4.85 -4.30
C ARG A 198 7.56 6.08 -4.72
N HIS A 199 8.75 6.27 -4.13
CA HIS A 199 9.61 7.40 -4.48
C HIS A 199 10.03 7.36 -5.97
N HIS A 200 10.41 6.20 -6.48
CA HIS A 200 10.78 6.05 -7.89
C HIS A 200 9.62 6.37 -8.84
N ARG A 201 8.42 5.88 -8.55
CA ARG A 201 7.24 6.12 -9.39
C ARG A 201 6.80 7.58 -9.36
N THR A 202 6.75 8.21 -8.19
CA THR A 202 6.40 9.63 -8.08
C THR A 202 7.40 10.51 -8.84
N ARG A 203 8.70 10.22 -8.76
CA ARG A 203 9.72 10.93 -9.57
C ARG A 203 9.54 10.70 -11.07
N ALA A 204 9.21 9.48 -11.49
CA ALA A 204 8.96 9.19 -12.89
C ALA A 204 7.75 9.95 -13.44
N GLN A 205 6.66 10.02 -12.66
CA GLN A 205 5.46 10.80 -13.01
C GLN A 205 5.78 12.30 -13.13
N GLN A 206 6.56 12.85 -12.19
CA GLN A 206 6.97 14.26 -12.24
C GLN A 206 7.81 14.59 -13.48
N ARG A 207 8.72 13.69 -13.88
CA ARG A 207 9.52 13.86 -15.10
C ARG A 207 8.65 13.81 -16.35
N ALA A 208 7.77 12.81 -16.45
CA ALA A 208 6.85 12.69 -17.58
C ALA A 208 5.92 13.91 -17.71
N ALA A 209 5.47 14.49 -16.59
CA ALA A 209 4.68 15.71 -16.59
C ALA A 209 5.48 16.95 -17.04
N ALA A 210 6.77 17.01 -16.71
CA ALA A 210 7.64 18.09 -17.16
C ALA A 210 7.93 18.03 -18.66
N ASP A 211 8.12 16.83 -19.22
CA ASP A 211 8.41 16.62 -20.64
C ASP A 211 7.20 16.89 -21.56
N LEU A 212 5.97 16.79 -21.04
CA LEU A 212 4.74 17.12 -21.76
C LEU A 212 4.39 18.63 -21.73
N GLY A 213 5.06 19.39 -20.86
CA GLY A 213 4.87 20.83 -20.70
C GLY A 213 5.86 21.70 -21.48
N SER A 214 6.76 21.09 -22.27
CA SER A 214 7.75 21.73 -23.15
C SER A 214 7.43 21.53 -24.62
#